data_AF-A0A0E4H4G6-F1
#
_entry.id   AF-A0A0E4H4G6-F1
#
_cell.length_a   1.000
_cell.length_b   1.000
_cell.length_c   1.000
_cell.angle_alpha   90.00
_cell.angle_beta   90.00
_cell.angle_gamma   90.00
#
_symmetry.space_group_name_H-M   'P 1'
#
loop_
_entity.id
_entity.type
_entity.pdbx_description
1 polymer ?
#
loop_
_entity_poly.entity_id
_entity_poly.type
_entity_poly.pdbx_seq_one_letter_code
_entity_poly.pdbx_strand_id
1 'polypeptide(L)' 'MNKGFEAFKKTLSPQSLKAIYEETKLEIADDHAEGTEAFSVAMASQMAVNLVEAYQGWLADQEE' A
#
# COMPACT_ATOMS: atom_id res chain seq x y z
N MET A 1 16.33 3.63 17.08
CA MET A 1 15.31 3.08 16.17
C MET A 1 14.08 2.72 16.98
N ASN A 2 12.92 3.23 16.58
CA ASN A 2 11.66 3.03 17.28
C ASN A 2 11.20 1.57 17.09
N LYS A 3 11.06 0.80 18.17
CA LYS A 3 10.73 -0.64 18.10
C LYS A 3 9.40 -0.90 17.38
N GLY A 4 8.44 0.02 17.47
CA GLY A 4 7.17 -0.05 16.75
C GLY A 4 7.35 0.02 15.23
N PHE A 5 8.19 0.94 14.75
CA PHE A 5 8.44 1.07 13.31
C PHE A 5 9.15 -0.17 12.72
N GLU A 6 10.04 -0.82 13.49
CA GLU A 6 10.61 -2.11 13.07
C GLU A 6 9.59 -3.25 13.03
N ALA A 7 8.60 -3.24 13.93
CA ALA A 7 7.49 -4.19 13.89
C ALA A 7 6.60 -3.97 12.67
N PHE A 8 6.26 -2.72 12.36
CA PHE A 8 5.54 -2.36 11.13
C PHE A 8 6.30 -2.75 9.86
N LYS A 9 7.61 -2.50 9.77
CA LYS A 9 8.38 -2.96 8.61
C LYS A 9 8.34 -4.48 8.41
N LYS A 10 8.16 -5.26 9.49
CA LYS A 10 7.94 -6.71 9.37
C LYS A 10 6.54 -7.06 8.88
N THR A 11 5.54 -6.20 9.11
CA THR A 11 4.19 -6.33 8.54
C THR A 11 4.14 -5.95 7.06
N LEU A 12 5.11 -5.19 6.54
CA LEU A 12 5.36 -4.96 5.10
C LEU A 12 6.00 -6.19 4.41
N SER A 13 5.46 -7.37 4.68
CA SER A 13 5.88 -8.62 4.01
C SER A 13 5.52 -8.60 2.52
N PRO A 14 6.16 -9.43 1.68
CA PRO A 14 5.76 -9.59 0.28
C PRO A 14 4.27 -9.90 0.11
N GLN A 15 3.66 -10.64 1.04
CA GLN A 15 2.24 -10.95 1.05
C GLN A 15 1.39 -9.69 1.27
N SER A 16 1.74 -8.86 2.24
CA SER A 16 1.04 -7.61 2.52
C SER A 16 1.19 -6.61 1.36
N LEU A 17 2.40 -6.49 0.81
CA LEU A 17 2.65 -5.64 -0.35
C LEU A 17 1.89 -6.13 -1.59
N LYS A 18 1.74 -7.45 -1.75
CA LYS A 18 0.90 -8.02 -2.80
C LYS A 18 -0.58 -7.69 -2.57
N ALA A 19 -1.08 -7.80 -1.34
CA ALA A 19 -2.47 -7.44 -1.04
C ALA A 19 -2.76 -5.97 -1.39
N ILE A 20 -1.86 -5.06 -0.99
CA ILE A 20 -1.95 -3.63 -1.33
C ILE A 20 -1.91 -3.42 -2.85
N TYR A 21 -1.04 -4.14 -3.55
CA TYR A 21 -0.96 -4.07 -5.01
C TYR A 21 -2.28 -4.50 -5.69
N GLU A 22 -2.88 -5.62 -5.26
CA GLU A 22 -4.14 -6.11 -5.85
C GLU A 22 -5.30 -5.15 -5.56
N GLU A 23 -5.37 -4.58 -4.35
CA GLU A 23 -6.34 -3.55 -3.99
C GLU A 23 -6.16 -2.27 -4.83
N THR A 24 -4.92 -1.77 -4.91
CA THR A 24 -4.58 -0.61 -5.75
C THR A 24 -4.96 -0.85 -7.21
N LYS A 25 -4.73 -2.05 -7.73
CA LYS A 25 -5.06 -2.40 -9.10
C LYS A 25 -6.57 -2.31 -9.36
N LEU A 26 -7.41 -2.68 -8.39
CA LEU A 26 -8.87 -2.53 -8.50
C LEU A 26 -9.29 -1.06 -8.48
N GLU A 27 -8.65 -0.23 -7.64
CA GLU A 27 -8.98 1.21 -7.51
C GLU A 27 -8.73 2.00 -8.80
N ILE A 28 -7.70 1.64 -9.56
CA ILE A 28 -7.31 2.37 -10.78
C ILE A 28 -7.81 1.72 -12.07
N ALA A 29 -8.42 0.53 -11.99
CA ALA A 29 -8.78 -0.30 -13.15
C ALA A 29 -9.78 0.39 -14.09
N ASP A 30 -10.67 1.23 -13.55
CA ASP A 30 -11.71 1.90 -14.32
C ASP A 30 -11.17 3.10 -15.13
N ASP A 31 -10.07 3.71 -14.66
CA ASP A 31 -9.53 4.95 -15.23
C ASP A 31 -8.30 4.73 -16.12
N HIS A 32 -7.58 3.61 -15.94
CA HIS A 32 -6.29 3.38 -16.59
C HIS A 32 -6.13 1.96 -17.15
N ALA A 33 -5.76 1.86 -18.43
CA ALA A 33 -5.50 0.59 -19.09
C ALA A 33 -4.14 -0.01 -18.68
N GLU A 34 -4.14 -1.26 -18.20
CA GLU A 34 -2.94 -2.00 -17.80
C GLU A 34 -1.89 -2.08 -18.93
N GLY A 35 -0.62 -1.92 -18.57
CA GLY A 35 0.50 -1.94 -19.52
C GLY A 35 0.83 -0.59 -20.16
N THR A 36 0.10 0.48 -19.83
CA THR A 36 0.42 1.84 -20.24
C THR A 36 1.33 2.56 -19.22
N GLU A 37 2.03 3.61 -19.68
CA GLU A 37 2.77 4.49 -18.78
C GLU A 37 1.84 5.16 -17.76
N ALA A 38 0.66 5.63 -18.21
CA ALA A 38 -0.35 6.23 -17.36
C ALA A 38 -0.78 5.28 -16.23
N PHE A 39 -1.04 4.02 -16.54
CA PHE A 39 -1.34 3.00 -15.54
C PHE A 39 -0.18 2.76 -14.57
N SER A 40 1.06 2.74 -15.08
CA SER A 40 2.24 2.55 -14.22
C SER A 40 2.42 3.68 -13.22
N VAL A 41 2.19 4.93 -13.66
CA VAL A 41 2.22 6.12 -12.79
C VAL A 41 1.07 6.07 -11.79
N ALA A 42 -0.16 5.84 -12.24
CA ALA A 42 -1.32 5.76 -11.37
C ALA A 42 -1.17 4.67 -10.30
N MET A 43 -0.70 3.49 -10.69
CA MET A 43 -0.43 2.39 -9.77
C MET A 43 0.62 2.77 -8.72
N ALA A 44 1.77 3.32 -9.14
CA ALA A 44 2.82 3.69 -8.20
C ALA A 44 2.36 4.78 -7.22
N SER A 45 1.60 5.77 -7.71
CA SER A 45 1.03 6.85 -6.89
C SER A 45 0.02 6.32 -5.88
N GLN A 46 -0.96 5.52 -6.33
CA GLN A 46 -2.01 4.99 -5.48
C GLN A 46 -1.47 3.96 -4.47
N MET A 47 -0.53 3.11 -4.87
CA MET A 47 0.12 2.16 -3.96
C MET A 47 0.87 2.87 -2.83
N ALA A 48 1.47 4.04 -3.10
CA ALA A 48 2.10 4.85 -2.06
C ALA A 48 1.09 5.42 -1.05
N VAL A 49 -0.11 5.81 -1.52
CA VAL A 49 -1.21 6.24 -0.65
C VAL A 49 -1.68 5.08 0.23
N ASN A 50 -1.99 3.92 -0.36
CA ASN A 50 -2.51 2.77 0.38
C ASN A 50 -1.49 2.24 1.41
N LEU A 51 -0.19 2.36 1.13
CA LEU A 51 0.88 2.05 2.10
C LEU A 51 0.88 2.98 3.32
N VAL A 52 0.61 4.28 3.12
CA VAL A 52 0.51 5.25 4.22
C VAL A 52 -0.75 5.02 5.03
N GLU A 53 -1.86 4.70 4.39
CA GLU A 53 -3.12 4.36 5.07
C GLU A 53 -2.98 3.08 5.88
N ALA A 54 -2.34 2.04 5.34
CA ALA A 54 -2.02 0.82 6.08
C ALA A 54 -1.12 1.10 7.30
N TYR A 55 -0.19 2.04 7.20
CA TYR A 55 0.63 2.48 8.34
C TYR A 55 -0.21 3.21 9.40
N GLN A 56 -1.11 4.11 8.98
CA GLN A 56 -2.00 4.83 9.90
C GLN A 56 -2.97 3.87 10.61
N GLY A 57 -3.54 2.91 9.89
CA GLY A 57 -4.37 1.85 10.48
C GLY A 57 -3.59 1.04 11.52
N TRP A 58 -2.37 0.60 11.17
CA TRP A 58 -1.52 -0.10 12.13
C TRP A 58 -1.22 0.73 13.38
N LEU A 59 -0.94 2.04 13.24
CA LEU A 59 -0.71 2.92 14.38
C LEU A 59 -1.92 3.00 15.31
N ALA A 60 -3.13 3.11 14.75
CA ALA A 60 -4.37 3.11 15.52
C ALA A 60 -4.55 1.81 16.30
N ASP A 61 -4.27 0.66 15.67
CA ASP A 61 -4.33 -0.66 16.32
C ASP A 61 -3.29 -0.83 17.46
N GLN A 62 -2.24 0.01 17.52
CA GLN A 62 -1.30 0.01 18.64
C GLN A 62 -1.73 0.91 19.81
N GLU A 63 -2.71 1.80 19.60
CA GLU A 63 -3.23 2.70 20.63
C GLU A 63 -4.41 2.10 21.43
N GLU A 64 -5.03 1.03 20.93
CA GLU A 64 -6.00 0.17 21.64
C GLU A 64 -5.34 -0.88 22.56
#